data_AF-A0A2N2VKC9-F1
#
_entry.id   AF-A0A2N2VKC9-F1
#
_cell.length_a   1.000
_cell.length_b   1.000
_cell.length_c   1.000
_cell.angle_alpha   90.00
_cell.angle_beta   90.00
_cell.angle_gamma   90.00
#
_symmetry.space_group_name_H-M   'P 1'
#
loop_
_entity.id
_entity.type
_entity.pdbx_description
1 polymer ?
#
loop_
_entity_poly.entity_id
_entity_poly.type
_entity_poly.pdbx_seq_one_letter_code
_entity_poly.pdbx_strand_id
1 'polypeptide(L)'
;MSIEISKEATQAAIVSIQRYFAESMDEEIGNLAAGALLGFFLKEIGPLVYNKAVVDAQARLQAQVMELDVEVYEAEFQYWVKPGRPGKRHG
;
A
#
# COMPACT_ATOMS: atom_id res chain seq x y z
N MET A 1 -13.18 2.89 -14.51
CA MET A 1 -13.30 1.64 -13.74
C MET A 1 -13.94 2.02 -12.42
N SER A 2 -15.17 1.59 -12.14
CA SER A 2 -15.85 1.88 -10.88
C SER A 2 -15.29 0.97 -9.79
N ILE A 3 -14.98 1.53 -8.63
CA ILE A 3 -14.64 0.72 -7.46
C ILE A 3 -15.93 0.07 -6.97
N GLU A 4 -15.97 -1.26 -7.01
CA GLU A 4 -17.08 -2.05 -6.48
C GLU A 4 -16.76 -2.50 -5.07
N ILE A 5 -17.75 -2.38 -4.18
CA ILE A 5 -17.69 -2.82 -2.79
C ILE A 5 -18.86 -3.75 -2.51
N SER A 6 -18.77 -4.56 -1.46
CA SER A 6 -19.84 -5.50 -1.12
C SER A 6 -21.12 -4.77 -0.71
N LYS A 7 -22.26 -5.48 -0.75
CA LYS A 7 -23.54 -4.91 -0.31
C LYS A 7 -23.52 -4.55 1.17
N GLU A 8 -22.83 -5.35 1.98
CA GLU A 8 -22.65 -5.13 3.42
C GLU A 8 -21.81 -3.86 3.65
N ALA A 9 -20.70 -3.70 2.94
CA ALA A 9 -19.88 -2.49 3.00
C ALA A 9 -20.65 -1.25 2.53
N THR A 10 -21.48 -1.39 1.48
CA THR A 10 -22.36 -0.32 0.99
C THR A 10 -23.34 0.12 2.08
N GLN A 11 -24.05 -0.81 2.71
CA GLN A 11 -25.02 -0.49 3.76
C GLN A 11 -24.34 0.14 4.98
N ALA A 12 -23.18 -0.39 5.39
CA ALA A 12 -22.41 0.17 6.49
C ALA A 12 -21.92 1.59 6.19
N ALA A 13 -21.45 1.85 4.97
CA ALA A 13 -21.01 3.17 4.54
C ALA A 13 -22.17 4.17 4.50
N ILE A 14 -23.34 3.78 4.01
CA ILE A 14 -24.55 4.62 4.04
C ILE A 14 -24.90 5.01 5.48
N VAL A 15 -24.98 4.06 6.40
CA VAL A 15 -25.26 4.34 7.82
C VAL A 15 -24.21 5.27 8.43
N SER A 16 -22.93 5.06 8.10
CA SER A 16 -21.83 5.92 8.55
C SER A 16 -21.98 7.36 8.04
N ILE A 17 -22.33 7.54 6.76
CA ILE A 17 -22.59 8.86 6.16
C ILE A 17 -23.76 9.54 6.86
N GLN A 18 -24.86 8.81 7.09
CA GLN A 18 -26.02 9.36 7.79
C GLN A 18 -25.65 9.86 9.20
N ARG A 19 -24.88 9.06 9.93
CA ARG A 19 -24.37 9.43 11.24
C ARG A 19 -23.47 10.67 11.20
N TYR A 20 -22.57 10.75 10.23
CA TYR A 20 -21.69 11.91 10.07
C TYR A 20 -22.48 13.20 9.84
N PHE A 21 -23.51 13.17 9.00
CA PHE A 21 -24.39 14.33 8.78
C PHE A 21 -25.12 14.73 10.07
N ALA A 22 -25.71 13.77 10.77
CA ALA A 22 -26.43 14.03 12.01
C ALA A 22 -25.52 14.60 13.12
N GLU A 23 -24.29 14.10 13.25
CA GLU A 23 -23.37 14.52 14.33
C GLU A 23 -22.52 15.75 13.97
N SER A 24 -22.21 15.98 12.70
CA SER A 24 -21.23 17.01 12.27
C SER A 24 -21.83 18.16 11.48
N MET A 25 -23.04 17.99 10.92
CA MET A 25 -23.72 18.99 10.09
C MET A 25 -25.04 19.46 10.70
N ASP A 26 -25.43 18.93 11.87
CA ASP A 26 -26.74 19.14 12.52
C ASP A 26 -27.94 18.92 11.55
N GLU A 27 -27.75 18.07 10.53
CA GLU A 27 -28.72 17.78 9.48
C GLU A 27 -28.87 16.26 9.31
N GLU A 28 -30.10 15.79 9.12
CA GLU A 28 -30.35 14.39 8.76
C GLU A 28 -30.34 14.19 7.25
N ILE A 29 -29.56 13.21 6.78
CA ILE A 29 -29.58 12.78 5.38
C ILE A 29 -30.33 11.44 5.23
N GLY A 30 -31.28 11.41 4.30
CA GLY A 30 -32.04 10.19 4.00
C GLY A 30 -31.20 9.11 3.31
N ASN A 31 -31.62 7.85 3.44
CA ASN A 31 -30.90 6.67 2.90
C ASN A 31 -30.59 6.78 1.40
N LEU A 32 -31.53 7.30 0.60
CA LEU A 32 -31.34 7.48 -0.85
C LEU A 32 -30.25 8.52 -1.16
N ALA A 33 -30.27 9.66 -0.47
CA ALA A 33 -29.30 10.73 -0.67
C ALA A 33 -27.90 10.32 -0.18
N ALA A 34 -27.81 9.63 0.96
CA ALA A 34 -26.57 9.04 1.45
C ALA A 34 -26.01 7.99 0.47
N GLY A 35 -26.87 7.15 -0.12
CA GLY A 35 -26.47 6.21 -1.18
C GLY A 35 -25.96 6.91 -2.44
N ALA A 36 -26.60 8.00 -2.87
CA ALA A 36 -26.14 8.80 -4.00
C ALA A 36 -24.78 9.46 -3.73
N LEU A 37 -24.57 9.99 -2.52
CA LEU A 37 -23.29 10.58 -2.10
C LEU A 37 -22.18 9.53 -2.05
N LEU A 38 -22.45 8.34 -1.51
CA LEU A 38 -21.52 7.21 -1.56
C LEU A 38 -21.17 6.85 -3.01
N GLY A 39 -22.17 6.79 -3.90
CA GLY A 39 -21.95 6.55 -5.33
C GLY A 39 -21.04 7.59 -5.97
N PHE A 40 -21.22 8.88 -5.64
CA PHE A 40 -20.32 9.95 -6.07
C PHE A 40 -18.88 9.71 -5.58
N PHE A 41 -18.69 9.42 -4.29
CA PHE A 41 -17.36 9.15 -3.75
C PHE A 41 -16.68 7.97 -4.42
N LEU A 42 -17.38 6.84 -4.60
CA LEU A 42 -16.81 5.66 -5.25
C LEU A 42 -16.44 5.89 -6.72
N LYS A 43 -17.16 6.78 -7.41
CA LYS A 43 -16.93 7.07 -8.83
C LYS A 43 -15.86 8.13 -9.07
N GLU A 44 -15.87 9.21 -8.29
CA GLU A 44 -15.02 10.39 -8.54
C GLU A 44 -13.78 10.41 -7.62
N ILE A 45 -13.93 10.05 -6.34
CA ILE A 45 -12.86 10.17 -5.34
C ILE A 45 -12.12 8.84 -5.14
N GLY A 46 -12.83 7.72 -5.20
CA GLY A 46 -12.30 6.38 -5.03
C GLY A 46 -11.08 6.09 -5.92
N PRO A 47 -11.17 6.32 -7.25
CA PRO A 47 -10.04 6.09 -8.15
C PRO A 47 -8.79 6.92 -7.81
N LEU A 48 -8.95 8.15 -7.31
CA LEU A 48 -7.84 8.99 -6.89
C LEU A 48 -7.06 8.33 -5.74
N VAL A 49 -7.75 7.89 -4.68
CA VAL A 49 -7.14 7.23 -3.53
C VAL A 49 -6.54 5.87 -3.91
N TYR A 50 -7.27 5.09 -4.70
CA TYR A 50 -6.81 3.77 -5.15
C TYR A 50 -5.51 3.87 -5.97
N ASN A 51 -5.46 4.78 -6.94
CA ASN A 51 -4.27 4.97 -7.77
C ASN A 51 -3.06 5.41 -6.94
N LYS A 52 -3.28 6.31 -5.96
CA LYS A 52 -2.21 6.70 -5.03
C LYS A 52 -1.71 5.51 -4.21
N ALA A 53 -2.61 4.68 -3.70
CA ALA A 53 -2.24 3.49 -2.94
C ALA A 53 -1.42 2.50 -3.78
N VAL A 54 -1.75 2.32 -5.06
CA VAL A 54 -0.96 1.49 -5.99
C VAL A 54 0.45 2.05 -6.16
N VAL A 55 0.57 3.35 -6.42
CA VAL A 55 1.88 4.02 -6.56
C VAL A 55 2.71 3.87 -5.28
N ASP A 56 2.10 4.03 -4.12
CA ASP A 56 2.80 3.87 -2.83
C ASP A 56 3.27 2.43 -2.59
N ALA A 57 2.45 1.45 -2.94
CA ALA A 57 2.83 0.04 -2.85
C ALA A 57 3.99 -0.28 -3.81
N GLN A 58 3.93 0.23 -5.04
CA GLN A 58 5.00 0.07 -6.03
C GLN A 58 6.31 0.67 -5.54
N ALA A 59 6.30 1.89 -5.00
CA ALA A 59 7.49 2.55 -4.49
C ALA A 59 8.16 1.74 -3.36
N ARG A 60 7.36 1.17 -2.44
CA ARG A 60 7.88 0.32 -1.36
C ARG A 60 8.52 -0.96 -1.88
N LEU A 61 7.86 -1.65 -2.81
CA LEU A 61 8.40 -2.88 -3.39
C LEU A 61 9.67 -2.60 -4.21
N GLN A 62 9.70 -1.49 -4.94
CA GLN A 62 10.87 -1.10 -5.71
C GLN A 62 12.08 -0.80 -4.81
N ALA A 63 11.87 -0.15 -3.66
CA ALA A 63 12.92 0.07 -2.67
C ALA A 63 13.50 -1.26 -2.16
N GLN A 64 12.64 -2.23 -1.83
CA GLN A 64 13.10 -3.56 -1.42
C GLN A 64 13.89 -4.29 -2.50
N VAL A 65 13.44 -4.21 -3.77
CA VAL A 65 14.18 -4.79 -4.90
C VAL A 65 15.56 -4.14 -5.07
N MET A 66 15.66 -2.83 -4.84
CA MET A 66 16.93 -2.09 -4.89
C MET A 66 17.88 -2.45 -3.74
N GLU A 67 17.42 -3.05 -2.64
CA GLU A 67 18.29 -3.48 -1.54
C GLU A 67 18.89 -4.88 -1.77
N LEU A 68 18.28 -5.69 -2.65
CA LEU A 68 18.72 -7.07 -2.91
C LEU A 68 20.15 -7.16 -3.47
N ASP A 69 20.58 -6.15 -4.22
CA ASP A 69 21.92 -6.11 -4.81
C ASP A 69 23.02 -6.01 -3.75
N VAL A 70 22.73 -5.45 -2.58
CA VAL A 70 23.61 -5.38 -1.41
C VAL A 70 23.40 -6.58 -0.50
N GLU A 71 22.15 -6.92 -0.16
CA GLU A 71 21.84 -7.96 0.81
C GLU A 71 22.29 -9.36 0.37
N VAL A 72 22.17 -9.63 -0.93
CA VAL A 72 22.50 -10.94 -1.53
C VAL A 72 23.79 -10.87 -2.34
N TYR A 73 24.56 -9.77 -2.20
CA TYR A 73 25.84 -9.63 -2.88
C TYR A 73 26.82 -10.69 -2.40
N GLU A 74 27.39 -11.44 -3.33
CA GLU A 74 28.51 -12.33 -3.07
C GLU A 74 29.67 -11.93 -3.99
N ALA A 75 30.84 -11.74 -3.38
CA ALA A 75 32.02 -11.40 -4.16
C ALA A 75 32.43 -12.57 -5.06
N GLU A 76 32.64 -12.29 -6.33
CA GLU A 76 33.09 -13.29 -7.31
C GLU A 76 34.58 -13.61 -7.13
N PHE A 77 35.04 -14.73 -7.69
CA PHE A 77 36.46 -15.11 -7.77
C PHE A 77 37.23 -15.21 -6.44
N GLN A 78 36.55 -15.43 -5.31
CA GLN A 78 37.19 -15.55 -3.99
C GLN A 78 38.01 -16.82 -3.79
N TYR A 79 38.02 -17.74 -4.76
CA TYR A 79 38.70 -19.03 -4.66
C TYR A 79 40.21 -18.90 -4.33
N TRP A 80 40.90 -17.95 -4.97
CA TRP A 80 42.35 -17.73 -4.79
C TRP A 80 42.70 -16.66 -3.74
N VAL A 81 41.70 -15.95 -3.18
CA VAL A 81 41.87 -14.83 -2.23
C VAL A 81 41.99 -15.31 -0.78
N LYS A 82 42.00 -16.62 -0.53
CA LYS A 82 42.22 -17.17 0.82
C LYS A 82 43.51 -16.59 1.42
N PRO A 83 43.48 -15.93 2.60
CA PRO A 83 44.69 -15.44 3.24
C PRO A 83 45.62 -16.64 3.41
N GLY A 84 46.80 -16.55 2.80
CA GLY A 84 47.82 -17.57 2.92
C GLY A 84 48.01 -17.91 4.39
N ARG A 85 47.83 -19.18 4.76
CA ARG A 85 48.25 -19.66 6.08
C ARG A 85 49.67 -19.14 6.30
N PRO A 86 49.99 -18.46 7.42
CA PRO A 86 51.33 -17.97 7.66
C PRO A 86 52.25 -19.20 7.67
N GLY A 87 53.02 -19.36 6.60
CA GLY A 87 54.03 -20.40 6.51
C GLY A 87 55.00 -20.20 7.65
N LYS A 88 55.13 -21.20 8.51
CA LYS A 88 56.19 -21.27 9.52
C LYS A 88 57.53 -21.05 8.80
N ARG A 89 58.13 -19.86 8.96
CA ARG A 89 59.56 -19.65 8.66
C ARG A 89 60.32 -20.42 9.73
N HIS A 90 60.88 -21.57 9.36
CA HIS A 90 61.91 -22.25 10.17
C HIS A 90 63.28 -21.80 9.67
N GLY A 91 64.11 -21.40 10.64
CA GLY A 91 65.57 -21.56 10.68
C GLY A 91 66.36 -20.99 9.52
#